data_AF-A0A3D2DSD7-F1
#
_entry.id   AF-A0A3D2DSD7-F1
#
_cell.length_a   1.000
_cell.length_b   1.000
_cell.length_c   1.000
_cell.angle_alpha   90.00
_cell.angle_beta   90.00
_cell.angle_gamma   90.00
#
_symmetry.space_group_name_H-M   'P 1'
#
loop_
_entity.id
_entity.type
_entity.pdbx_description
1 polymer ?
#
loop_
_entity_poly.entity_id
_entity_poly.type
_entity_poly.pdbx_seq_one_letter_code
_entity_poly.pdbx_strand_id
1 'polypeptide(L)'
;MDSMHYEDLCERMKNYRKKLGFNQTEMGKRLGISQDDYSKRENGHIIISFKNIKALQELGADIDELVCGSKNDVHTEDLDIIMNEYDDSSKPFAMKIIAESIMHYRNNDILRGKNVTDDDVLLDYMLKQWDAFSMLEYVRTVLHYSQDTMSEKLCLPRKKYRKYEKEQEYPDAEALVRMYNLYNCRPSMYLNMYDRRYYAMQCIWVDFSKEQKDKVKQMGCAVRSIL
;
A
#
# COMPACT_ATOMS: atom_id res chain seq x y z
N MET A 1 -1.50 -17.99 10.34
CA MET A 1 -2.03 -17.39 9.10
C MET A 1 -1.68 -18.35 7.99
N ASP A 2 -2.65 -18.80 7.21
CA ASP A 2 -2.36 -19.68 6.08
C ASP A 2 -1.62 -18.89 5.00
N SER A 3 -0.63 -19.51 4.38
CA SER A 3 0.12 -18.90 3.27
C SER A 3 -0.84 -18.61 2.12
N MET A 4 -0.79 -17.39 1.57
CA MET A 4 -1.56 -17.08 0.37
C MET A 4 -0.93 -17.78 -0.84
N HIS A 5 -1.76 -18.33 -1.71
CA HIS A 5 -1.35 -18.93 -2.97
C HIS A 5 -1.77 -18.06 -4.15
N TYR A 6 -1.05 -18.19 -5.27
CA TYR A 6 -1.35 -17.41 -6.47
C TYR A 6 -2.73 -17.77 -7.04
N GLU A 7 -3.13 -19.03 -6.89
CA GLU A 7 -4.42 -19.56 -7.28
C GLU A 7 -5.59 -18.87 -6.54
N ASP A 8 -5.41 -18.48 -5.28
CA ASP A 8 -6.43 -17.76 -4.51
C ASP A 8 -6.73 -16.40 -5.13
N LEU A 9 -5.69 -15.72 -5.62
CA LEU A 9 -5.81 -14.45 -6.33
C LEU A 9 -6.56 -14.64 -7.66
N CYS A 10 -6.22 -15.69 -8.41
CA CYS A 10 -6.91 -16.04 -9.66
C CYS A 10 -8.41 -16.29 -9.42
N GLU A 11 -8.77 -17.00 -8.35
CA GLU A 11 -10.17 -17.24 -7.98
C GLU A 11 -10.88 -15.95 -7.59
N ARG A 12 -10.26 -15.09 -6.77
CA ARG A 12 -10.83 -13.78 -6.41
C ARG A 12 -11.00 -12.87 -7.61
N MET A 13 -10.06 -12.87 -8.56
CA MET A 13 -10.20 -12.12 -9.81
C MET A 13 -11.39 -12.62 -10.65
N LYS A 14 -11.59 -13.94 -10.72
CA LYS A 14 -12.75 -14.54 -11.39
C LYS A 14 -14.06 -14.13 -10.73
N ASN A 15 -14.10 -14.09 -9.40
CA ASN A 15 -15.26 -13.65 -8.64
C ASN A 15 -15.53 -12.15 -8.82
N TYR A 16 -14.49 -11.32 -8.82
CA TYR A 16 -14.58 -9.90 -9.11
C TYR A 16 -15.17 -9.63 -10.51
N ARG A 17 -14.66 -10.32 -11.54
CA ARG A 17 -15.23 -10.21 -12.90
C ARG A 17 -16.70 -10.58 -12.95
N LYS A 18 -17.09 -11.71 -12.33
CA LYS A 18 -18.49 -12.16 -12.27
C LYS A 18 -19.38 -11.15 -11.56
N LYS A 19 -18.90 -10.53 -10.48
CA LYS A 19 -19.61 -9.48 -9.74
C LYS A 19 -19.90 -8.25 -10.60
N LEU A 20 -19.01 -7.92 -11.54
CA LEU A 20 -19.22 -6.86 -12.53
C LEU A 20 -20.18 -7.26 -13.66
N GLY A 21 -20.60 -8.53 -13.74
CA GLY A 21 -21.44 -9.04 -14.81
C GLY A 21 -20.68 -9.25 -16.14
N PHE A 22 -19.35 -9.22 -16.13
CA PHE A 22 -18.55 -9.33 -17.35
C PHE A 22 -18.25 -10.77 -17.75
N ASN A 23 -18.31 -11.05 -19.05
CA ASN A 23 -17.69 -12.25 -19.62
C ASN A 23 -16.17 -12.04 -19.79
N GLN A 24 -15.43 -13.12 -20.09
CA GLN A 24 -13.97 -13.06 -20.25
C GLN A 24 -13.53 -12.15 -21.41
N THR A 25 -14.34 -12.03 -22.47
CA THR A 25 -14.06 -11.14 -23.60
C THR A 25 -14.14 -9.68 -23.19
N GLU A 26 -15.19 -9.30 -22.47
CA GLU A 26 -15.37 -7.95 -21.93
C GLU A 26 -14.26 -7.60 -20.95
N MET A 27 -13.95 -8.50 -20.02
CA MET A 27 -12.90 -8.27 -19.05
C MET A 27 -11.52 -8.17 -19.70
N GLY A 28 -11.21 -9.04 -20.68
CA GLY A 28 -9.99 -8.94 -21.48
C GLY A 28 -9.85 -7.57 -22.14
N LYS A 29 -10.92 -7.04 -22.76
CA LYS A 29 -10.93 -5.69 -23.34
C LYS A 29 -10.63 -4.61 -22.30
N ARG A 30 -11.19 -4.70 -21.09
CA ARG A 30 -10.92 -3.73 -20.00
C ARG A 30 -9.46 -3.78 -19.52
N LEU A 31 -8.84 -4.96 -19.55
CA LEU A 31 -7.43 -5.15 -19.19
C LEU A 31 -6.47 -4.91 -20.37
N GLY A 32 -6.99 -4.57 -21.55
CA GLY A 32 -6.20 -4.34 -22.76
C GLY A 32 -5.54 -5.60 -23.33
N ILE A 33 -6.17 -6.76 -23.17
CA ILE A 33 -5.69 -8.08 -23.61
C ILE A 33 -6.79 -8.86 -24.35
N SER A 34 -6.42 -9.94 -25.05
CA SER A 34 -7.40 -10.81 -25.72
C SER A 34 -8.20 -11.63 -24.71
N GLN A 35 -9.34 -12.18 -25.14
CA GLN A 35 -10.12 -13.12 -24.31
C GLN A 35 -9.29 -14.36 -23.92
N ASP A 36 -8.51 -14.90 -24.86
CA ASP A 36 -7.65 -16.06 -24.62
C ASP A 36 -6.54 -15.76 -23.58
N ASP A 37 -5.88 -14.61 -23.69
CA ASP A 37 -4.87 -14.18 -22.71
C ASP A 37 -5.51 -13.97 -21.32
N TYR A 38 -6.68 -13.31 -21.27
CA TYR A 38 -7.42 -13.17 -20.01
C TYR A 38 -7.80 -14.54 -19.40
N SER A 39 -8.30 -15.46 -20.21
CA SER A 39 -8.67 -16.80 -19.74
C SER A 39 -7.46 -17.54 -19.14
N LYS A 40 -6.30 -17.47 -19.79
CA LYS A 40 -5.06 -18.09 -19.26
C LYS A 40 -4.63 -17.48 -17.94
N ARG A 41 -4.77 -16.16 -17.77
CA ARG A 41 -4.46 -15.47 -16.50
C ARG A 41 -5.45 -15.80 -15.40
N GLU A 42 -6.74 -15.84 -15.72
CA GLU A 42 -7.81 -16.21 -14.78
C GLU A 42 -7.66 -17.63 -14.26
N ASN A 43 -7.14 -18.54 -15.07
CA ASN A 43 -6.88 -19.93 -14.67
C ASN A 43 -5.45 -20.17 -14.18
N GLY A 44 -4.66 -19.12 -13.94
CA GLY A 44 -3.31 -19.23 -13.37
C GLY A 44 -2.21 -19.70 -14.33
N HIS A 45 -2.53 -19.94 -15.61
CA HIS A 45 -1.55 -20.37 -16.61
C HIS A 45 -0.58 -19.27 -17.04
N ILE A 46 -0.95 -18.01 -16.86
CA ILE A 46 -0.09 -16.84 -17.12
C ILE A 46 -0.14 -15.92 -15.90
N ILE A 47 1.04 -15.47 -15.44
CA ILE A 47 1.16 -14.53 -14.32
C ILE A 47 0.60 -13.17 -14.70
N ILE A 48 -0.29 -12.63 -13.87
CA ILE A 48 -0.88 -11.28 -14.03
C ILE A 48 0.22 -10.22 -13.84
N SER A 49 0.45 -9.42 -14.88
CA SER A 49 1.48 -8.37 -14.87
C SER A 49 1.04 -7.16 -14.04
N PHE A 50 1.99 -6.33 -13.61
CA PHE A 50 1.68 -5.04 -12.98
C PHE A 50 0.75 -4.16 -13.82
N LYS A 51 0.90 -4.15 -15.16
CA LYS A 51 0.00 -3.41 -16.05
C LYS A 51 -1.46 -3.88 -15.90
N ASN A 52 -1.67 -5.18 -15.75
CA ASN A 52 -3.00 -5.73 -15.54
C ASN A 52 -3.52 -5.45 -14.13
N ILE A 53 -2.65 -5.48 -13.10
CA ILE A 53 -3.01 -5.07 -11.73
C ILE A 53 -3.47 -3.62 -11.72
N LYS A 54 -2.75 -2.72 -12.41
CA LYS A 54 -3.13 -1.31 -12.56
C LYS A 54 -4.48 -1.18 -13.26
N ALA A 55 -4.70 -1.88 -14.36
CA ALA A 55 -5.99 -1.87 -15.06
C ALA A 55 -7.14 -2.40 -14.17
N LEU A 56 -6.89 -3.40 -13.32
CA LEU A 56 -7.87 -3.89 -12.34
C LEU A 56 -8.20 -2.82 -11.31
N GLN A 57 -7.18 -2.15 -10.76
CA GLN A 57 -7.36 -1.06 -9.81
C GLN A 57 -8.14 0.12 -10.42
N GLU A 58 -7.84 0.49 -11.66
CA GLU A 58 -8.56 1.53 -12.41
C GLU A 58 -10.04 1.17 -12.68
N LEU A 59 -10.39 -0.13 -12.69
CA LEU A 59 -11.79 -0.61 -12.74
C LEU A 59 -12.47 -0.61 -11.36
N GLY A 60 -11.75 -0.25 -10.30
CA GLY A 60 -12.24 -0.25 -8.93
C GLY A 60 -12.05 -1.57 -8.19
N ALA A 61 -11.12 -2.43 -8.62
CA ALA A 61 -10.74 -3.59 -7.83
C ALA A 61 -9.90 -3.17 -6.61
N ASP A 62 -10.21 -3.74 -5.46
CA ASP A 62 -9.34 -3.67 -4.29
C ASP A 62 -8.22 -4.70 -4.46
N ILE A 63 -6.98 -4.21 -4.67
CA ILE A 63 -5.82 -5.06 -4.92
C ILE A 63 -5.46 -5.90 -3.70
N ASP A 64 -5.72 -5.39 -2.50
CA ASP A 64 -5.45 -6.10 -1.25
C ASP A 64 -6.46 -7.23 -1.07
N GLU A 65 -7.75 -6.97 -1.31
CA GLU A 65 -8.77 -8.01 -1.34
C GLU A 65 -8.42 -9.08 -2.38
N LEU A 66 -7.98 -8.70 -3.58
CA LEU A 66 -7.58 -9.67 -4.61
C LEU A 66 -6.38 -10.52 -4.18
N VAL A 67 -5.37 -9.95 -3.51
CA VAL A 67 -4.13 -10.66 -3.20
C VAL A 67 -4.20 -11.43 -1.88
N CYS A 68 -4.77 -10.87 -0.81
CA CYS A 68 -4.80 -11.48 0.51
C CYS A 68 -6.21 -11.77 1.05
N GLY A 69 -7.27 -11.44 0.30
CA GLY A 69 -8.66 -11.78 0.68
C GLY A 69 -9.27 -10.86 1.74
N SER A 70 -8.54 -9.86 2.23
CA SER A 70 -9.01 -8.87 3.20
C SER A 70 -9.08 -7.49 2.57
N LYS A 71 -10.23 -6.84 2.73
CA LYS A 71 -10.39 -5.41 2.40
C LYS A 71 -9.74 -4.53 3.45
N ASN A 72 -9.53 -3.28 3.05
CA ASN A 72 -9.21 -2.23 3.99
C ASN A 72 -10.36 -1.26 4.22
N ASP A 73 -10.89 -1.28 5.44
CA ASP A 73 -11.88 -0.30 5.90
C ASP A 73 -11.23 0.65 6.92
N VAL A 74 -10.19 1.38 6.50
CA VAL A 74 -9.64 2.49 7.31
C VAL A 74 -10.42 3.75 6.96
N HIS A 75 -11.36 4.12 7.84
CA HIS A 75 -12.20 5.31 7.68
C HIS A 75 -11.61 6.50 8.43
N THR A 76 -11.16 7.51 7.70
CA THR A 76 -10.54 8.72 8.27
C THR A 76 -11.05 10.01 7.64
N GLU A 77 -12.37 10.13 7.52
CA GLU A 77 -13.03 11.30 6.90
C GLU A 77 -12.50 12.62 7.48
N ASP A 78 -12.25 12.66 8.80
CA ASP A 78 -11.69 13.82 9.48
C ASP A 78 -10.29 14.22 9.00
N LEU A 79 -9.42 13.25 8.69
CA LEU A 79 -8.07 13.51 8.18
C LEU A 79 -8.14 13.92 6.70
N ASP A 80 -9.06 13.31 5.95
CA ASP A 80 -9.31 13.66 4.55
C ASP A 80 -9.77 15.11 4.43
N ILE A 81 -10.66 15.57 5.31
CA ILE A 81 -11.11 16.96 5.37
C ILE A 81 -9.91 17.90 5.52
N ILE A 82 -9.00 17.62 6.47
CA ILE A 82 -7.79 18.46 6.70
C ILE A 82 -6.92 18.49 5.44
N MET A 83 -6.64 17.33 4.84
CA MET A 83 -5.76 17.25 3.68
C MET A 83 -6.36 17.91 2.44
N ASN A 84 -7.69 17.91 2.30
CA ASN A 84 -8.41 18.54 1.20
C ASN A 84 -8.46 20.08 1.30
N GLU A 85 -8.06 20.67 2.43
CA GLU A 85 -7.93 22.12 2.55
C GLU A 85 -6.69 22.69 1.85
N TYR A 86 -5.73 21.83 1.49
CA TYR A 86 -4.50 22.21 0.82
C TYR A 86 -4.57 21.97 -0.69
N ASP A 87 -4.07 22.92 -1.45
CA ASP A 87 -3.83 22.76 -2.88
C ASP A 87 -2.68 21.77 -3.14
N ASP A 88 -2.59 21.27 -4.37
CA ASP A 88 -1.62 20.21 -4.72
C ASP A 88 -0.16 20.64 -4.59
N SER A 89 0.16 21.93 -4.59
CA SER A 89 1.53 22.43 -4.42
C SER A 89 1.95 22.48 -2.95
N SER A 90 1.04 22.82 -2.05
CA SER A 90 1.28 22.91 -0.60
C SER A 90 1.07 21.58 0.13
N LYS A 91 0.22 20.71 -0.42
CA LYS A 91 -0.17 19.41 0.16
C LYS A 91 1.01 18.51 0.56
N PRO A 92 2.08 18.32 -0.25
CA PRO A 92 3.20 17.46 0.15
C PRO A 92 3.92 17.94 1.40
N PHE A 93 4.11 19.26 1.54
CA PHE A 93 4.75 19.86 2.71
C PHE A 93 3.83 19.77 3.93
N ALA A 94 2.56 20.14 3.78
CA ALA A 94 1.55 20.05 4.83
C ALA A 94 1.42 18.63 5.37
N MET A 95 1.35 17.64 4.48
CA MET A 95 1.27 16.22 4.84
C MET A 95 2.44 15.79 5.73
N LYS A 96 3.66 16.25 5.43
CA LYS A 96 4.84 15.94 6.25
C LYS A 96 4.72 16.52 7.66
N ILE A 97 4.31 17.79 7.79
CA ILE A 97 4.12 18.42 9.11
C ILE A 97 3.00 17.73 9.91
N ILE A 98 1.90 17.34 9.24
CA ILE A 98 0.81 16.61 9.88
C ILE A 98 1.29 15.22 10.31
N ALA A 99 2.07 14.51 9.50
CA ALA A 99 2.67 13.22 9.85
C ALA A 99 3.62 13.31 11.06
N GLU A 100 4.49 14.33 11.10
CA GLU A 100 5.35 14.63 12.25
C GLU A 100 4.51 14.90 13.51
N SER A 101 3.40 15.63 13.36
CA SER A 101 2.47 15.92 14.47
C SER A 101 1.78 14.66 14.99
N ILE A 102 1.35 13.77 14.09
CA ILE A 102 0.80 12.46 14.44
C ILE A 102 1.86 11.67 15.23
N MET A 103 3.08 11.54 14.69
CA MET A 103 4.14 10.79 15.37
C MET A 103 4.52 11.41 16.72
N HIS A 104 4.48 12.73 16.87
CA HIS A 104 4.69 13.39 18.16
C HIS A 104 3.68 12.92 19.21
N TYR A 105 2.38 12.96 18.91
CA TYR A 105 1.35 12.51 19.86
C TYR A 105 1.41 11.01 20.11
N ARG A 106 1.75 10.22 19.09
CA ARG A 106 1.92 8.77 19.23
C ARG A 106 3.11 8.41 20.12
N ASN A 107 4.24 9.10 19.96
CA ASN A 107 5.41 8.93 20.82
C ASN A 107 5.12 9.28 22.28
N ASN A 108 4.32 10.32 22.53
CA ASN A 108 3.88 10.64 23.89
C ASN A 108 3.03 9.52 24.50
N ASP A 109 2.16 8.87 23.72
CA ASP A 109 1.40 7.71 24.19
C ASP A 109 2.30 6.50 24.49
N ILE A 110 3.31 6.26 23.65
CA ILE A 110 4.32 5.20 23.87
C ILE A 110 5.11 5.45 25.16
N LEU A 111 5.55 6.70 25.39
CA LEU A 111 6.21 7.10 26.65
C LEU A 111 5.31 6.92 27.88
N ARG A 112 3.99 6.97 27.69
CA ARG A 112 2.98 6.70 28.73
C ARG A 112 2.61 5.22 28.84
N GLY A 113 3.30 4.34 28.13
CA GLY A 113 3.17 2.89 28.25
C GLY A 113 2.32 2.21 27.18
N LYS A 114 1.92 2.89 26.10
CA LYS A 114 1.36 2.19 24.93
C LYS A 114 2.45 1.39 24.20
N ASN A 115 2.07 0.24 23.66
CA ASN A 115 2.98 -0.57 22.84
C ASN A 115 3.24 0.10 21.49
N VAL A 116 4.47 -0.06 20.99
CA VAL A 116 4.85 0.27 19.62
C VAL A 116 4.20 -0.73 18.67
N THR A 117 3.55 -0.25 17.61
CA THR A 117 2.94 -1.06 16.54
C THR A 117 3.81 -1.05 15.29
N ASP A 118 3.53 -1.97 14.36
CA ASP A 118 4.22 -1.98 13.05
C ASP A 118 3.96 -0.70 12.25
N ASP A 119 2.77 -0.11 12.38
CA ASP A 119 2.42 1.17 11.74
C ASP A 119 3.25 2.33 12.30
N ASP A 120 3.54 2.33 13.61
CA ASP A 120 4.42 3.32 14.24
C ASP A 120 5.83 3.28 13.65
N VAL A 121 6.37 2.06 13.52
CA VAL A 121 7.71 1.82 12.96
C VAL A 121 7.75 2.20 11.48
N LEU A 122 6.70 1.89 10.74
CA LEU A 122 6.57 2.24 9.33
C LEU A 122 6.54 3.75 9.11
N LEU A 123 5.69 4.49 9.83
CA LEU A 123 5.58 5.93 9.65
C LEU A 123 6.87 6.65 10.10
N ASP A 124 7.50 6.23 11.21
CA ASP A 124 8.80 6.74 11.64
C ASP A 124 9.89 6.54 10.56
N TYR A 125 9.91 5.35 9.93
CA TYR A 125 10.82 5.08 8.82
C TYR A 125 10.53 5.99 7.61
N MET A 126 9.25 6.15 7.24
CA MET A 126 8.83 7.03 6.16
C MET A 126 9.24 8.48 6.40
N LEU A 127 9.11 9.02 7.62
CA LEU A 127 9.52 10.39 7.94
C LEU A 127 11.01 10.64 7.68
N LYS A 128 11.86 9.65 7.98
CA LYS A 128 13.31 9.71 7.73
C LYS A 128 13.68 9.67 6.26
N GLN A 129 12.82 9.09 5.41
CA GLN A 129 13.05 8.91 3.97
C GLN A 129 11.87 9.44 3.13
N TRP A 130 11.28 10.57 3.54
CA TRP A 130 9.97 11.02 3.08
C TRP A 130 9.79 11.04 1.55
N ASP A 131 10.81 11.51 0.83
CA ASP A 131 10.77 11.67 -0.63
C ASP A 131 11.32 10.46 -1.40
N ALA A 132 11.98 9.54 -0.72
CA ALA A 132 12.68 8.39 -1.31
C ALA A 132 12.17 7.03 -0.78
N PHE A 133 11.01 7.03 -0.11
CA PHE A 133 10.49 5.83 0.55
C PHE A 133 10.26 4.68 -0.44
N SER A 134 10.76 3.51 -0.06
CA SER A 134 10.52 2.24 -0.71
C SER A 134 10.05 1.21 0.31
N MET A 135 8.91 0.59 0.05
CA MET A 135 8.37 -0.44 0.93
C MET A 135 9.31 -1.66 0.99
N LEU A 136 9.94 -2.04 -0.12
CA LEU A 136 10.88 -3.17 -0.12
C LEU A 136 12.16 -2.86 0.66
N GLU A 137 12.65 -1.62 0.59
CA GLU A 137 13.81 -1.22 1.38
C GLU A 137 13.48 -1.23 2.88
N TYR A 138 12.30 -0.74 3.25
CA TYR A 138 11.79 -0.81 4.62
C TYR A 138 11.73 -2.25 5.12
N VAL A 139 11.06 -3.15 4.39
CA VAL A 139 10.95 -4.57 4.76
C VAL A 139 12.31 -5.22 4.90
N ARG A 140 13.21 -4.98 3.93
CA ARG A 140 14.57 -5.50 3.99
C ARG A 140 15.32 -5.02 5.24
N THR A 141 15.13 -3.77 5.62
CA THR A 141 15.77 -3.16 6.80
C THR A 141 15.25 -3.77 8.10
N VAL A 142 13.93 -3.90 8.23
CA VAL A 142 13.29 -4.49 9.42
C VAL A 142 13.65 -5.98 9.58
N LEU A 143 13.73 -6.72 8.47
CA LEU A 143 14.11 -8.13 8.49
C LEU A 143 15.63 -8.35 8.57
N HIS A 144 16.44 -7.29 8.56
CA HIS A 144 17.91 -7.33 8.54
C HIS A 144 18.49 -8.19 7.40
N TYR A 145 17.86 -8.12 6.23
CA TYR A 145 18.29 -8.88 5.07
C TYR A 145 19.19 -8.07 4.12
N SER A 146 20.09 -8.79 3.47
CA SER A 146 20.76 -8.24 2.29
C SER A 146 19.80 -8.24 1.11
N GLN A 147 20.09 -7.46 0.08
CA GLN A 147 19.31 -7.52 -1.15
C GLN A 147 19.46 -8.87 -1.88
N ASP A 148 20.55 -9.62 -1.67
CA ASP A 148 20.72 -10.98 -2.22
C ASP A 148 19.79 -11.96 -1.50
N THR A 149 19.75 -11.91 -0.17
CA THR A 149 18.82 -12.68 0.66
C THR A 149 17.37 -12.40 0.31
N MET A 150 16.99 -11.12 0.12
CA MET A 150 15.64 -10.77 -0.32
C MET A 150 15.32 -11.33 -1.71
N SER A 151 16.28 -11.27 -2.64
CA SER A 151 16.13 -11.81 -3.99
C SER A 151 15.84 -13.31 -3.95
N GLU A 152 16.54 -14.06 -3.11
CA GLU A 152 16.34 -15.50 -2.90
C GLU A 152 14.98 -15.78 -2.26
N LYS A 153 14.63 -15.07 -1.17
CA LYS A 153 13.36 -15.25 -0.46
C LYS A 153 12.13 -14.98 -1.33
N LEU A 154 12.22 -14.00 -2.23
CA LEU A 154 11.14 -13.65 -3.16
C LEU A 154 11.22 -14.44 -4.47
N CYS A 155 12.23 -15.31 -4.64
CA CYS A 155 12.50 -16.05 -5.86
C CYS A 155 12.51 -15.12 -7.11
N LEU A 156 13.22 -13.99 -6.98
CA LEU A 156 13.39 -12.98 -8.03
C LEU A 156 14.85 -12.94 -8.48
N PRO A 157 15.13 -12.62 -9.76
CA PRO A 157 16.48 -12.27 -10.18
C PRO A 157 16.95 -10.99 -9.47
N ARG A 158 18.22 -10.96 -9.05
CA ARG A 158 18.81 -9.83 -8.31
C ARG A 158 18.62 -8.47 -8.99
N LYS A 159 18.73 -8.44 -10.31
CA LYS A 159 18.50 -7.23 -11.13
C LYS A 159 17.04 -6.76 -11.07
N LYS A 160 16.08 -7.69 -11.10
CA LYS A 160 14.64 -7.39 -11.01
C LYS A 160 14.30 -6.87 -9.61
N TYR A 161 14.79 -7.54 -8.56
CA TYR A 161 14.67 -7.05 -7.18
C TYR A 161 15.18 -5.61 -7.00
N ARG A 162 16.36 -5.28 -7.53
CA ARG A 162 16.92 -3.90 -7.45
C ARG A 162 16.00 -2.86 -8.07
N LYS A 163 15.34 -3.18 -9.17
CA LYS A 163 14.40 -2.25 -9.81
C LYS A 163 13.15 -2.05 -8.97
N TYR A 164 12.65 -3.12 -8.34
CA TYR A 164 11.52 -3.06 -7.43
C TYR A 164 11.85 -2.21 -6.20
N GLU A 165 12.99 -2.47 -5.56
CA GLU A 165 13.41 -1.68 -4.39
C GLU A 165 13.61 -0.20 -4.73
N LYS A 166 14.07 0.13 -5.94
CA LYS A 166 14.28 1.50 -6.40
C LYS A 166 13.02 2.18 -6.98
N GLU A 167 11.85 1.54 -6.88
CA GLU A 167 10.59 2.07 -7.42
C GLU A 167 10.62 2.34 -8.95
N GLN A 168 11.50 1.63 -9.67
CA GLN A 168 11.68 1.76 -11.13
C GLN A 168 10.78 0.80 -11.91
N GLU A 169 10.37 -0.29 -11.28
CA GLU A 169 9.48 -1.32 -11.81
C GLU A 169 8.66 -1.84 -10.64
N TYR A 170 7.44 -2.31 -10.87
CA TYR A 170 6.54 -2.80 -9.81
C TYR A 170 6.30 -4.31 -9.94
N PRO A 171 6.00 -4.99 -8.81
CA PRO A 171 5.77 -6.43 -8.77
C PRO A 171 4.59 -6.87 -9.64
N ASP A 172 4.76 -8.03 -10.28
CA ASP A 172 3.64 -8.82 -10.80
C ASP A 172 2.86 -9.47 -9.64
N ALA A 173 1.71 -10.06 -9.95
CA ALA A 173 0.80 -10.58 -8.94
C ALA A 173 1.41 -11.74 -8.12
N GLU A 174 2.25 -12.57 -8.73
CA GLU A 174 2.93 -13.64 -7.99
C GLU A 174 3.98 -13.07 -7.02
N ALA A 175 4.76 -12.08 -7.46
CA ALA A 175 5.69 -11.39 -6.59
C ALA A 175 4.98 -10.70 -5.42
N LEU A 176 3.81 -10.09 -5.62
CA LEU A 176 2.99 -9.52 -4.55
C LEU A 176 2.56 -10.56 -3.51
N VAL A 177 2.09 -11.73 -3.94
CA VAL A 177 1.74 -12.84 -3.03
C VAL A 177 2.95 -13.27 -2.20
N ARG A 178 4.12 -13.41 -2.82
CA ARG A 178 5.36 -13.77 -2.10
C ARG A 178 5.79 -12.68 -1.11
N MET A 179 5.68 -11.41 -1.47
CA MET A 179 5.97 -10.28 -0.59
C MET A 179 5.02 -10.22 0.60
N TYR A 180 3.72 -10.46 0.37
CA TYR A 180 2.72 -10.59 1.43
C TYR A 180 3.07 -11.73 2.39
N ASN A 181 3.36 -12.92 1.87
CA ASN A 181 3.72 -14.07 2.70
C ASN A 181 5.03 -13.87 3.49
N LEU A 182 5.96 -13.05 2.98
CA LEU A 182 7.25 -12.81 3.63
C LEU A 182 7.15 -11.89 4.86
N TYR A 183 6.36 -10.83 4.79
CA TYR A 183 6.33 -9.77 5.81
C TYR A 183 4.94 -9.47 6.37
N ASN A 184 3.88 -10.07 5.80
CA ASN A 184 2.48 -9.84 6.17
C ASN A 184 2.06 -8.36 6.10
N CYS A 185 2.67 -7.60 5.19
CA CYS A 185 2.21 -6.24 4.88
C CYS A 185 1.30 -6.27 3.67
N ARG A 186 0.31 -5.40 3.72
CA ARG A 186 -0.60 -5.07 2.64
C ARG A 186 0.08 -5.09 1.25
N PRO A 187 -0.43 -5.88 0.30
CA PRO A 187 0.11 -6.00 -1.05
C PRO A 187 0.25 -4.65 -1.78
N SER A 188 -0.75 -3.77 -1.69
CA SER A 188 -0.74 -2.48 -2.36
C SER A 188 0.31 -1.50 -1.83
N MET A 189 0.89 -1.73 -0.65
CA MET A 189 2.04 -0.95 -0.14
C MET A 189 3.33 -1.17 -0.94
N TYR A 190 3.43 -2.29 -1.65
CA TYR A 190 4.53 -2.54 -2.60
C TYR A 190 4.29 -1.89 -3.97
N LEU A 191 3.18 -1.16 -4.12
CA LEU A 191 2.78 -0.48 -5.34
C LEU A 191 2.70 1.02 -5.09
N ASN A 192 3.09 1.84 -6.06
CA ASN A 192 2.91 3.29 -5.99
C ASN A 192 1.60 3.70 -6.66
N MET A 193 0.49 3.15 -6.16
CA MET A 193 -0.86 3.39 -6.69
C MET A 193 -1.61 4.49 -5.95
N TYR A 194 -1.17 4.84 -4.74
CA TYR A 194 -1.69 5.89 -3.89
C TYR A 194 -0.56 6.41 -2.98
N ASP A 195 -0.79 7.50 -2.25
CA ASP A 195 0.19 7.98 -1.29
C ASP A 195 0.27 7.08 -0.05
N ARG A 196 1.26 6.19 -0.05
CA ARG A 196 1.50 5.21 1.03
C ARG A 196 1.79 5.85 2.38
N ARG A 197 2.31 7.09 2.39
CA ARG A 197 2.58 7.84 3.63
C ARG A 197 1.27 8.30 4.23
N TYR A 198 0.37 8.79 3.39
CA TYR A 198 -0.97 9.15 3.82
C TYR A 198 -1.70 7.96 4.44
N TYR A 199 -1.62 6.79 3.81
CA TYR A 199 -2.18 5.57 4.38
C TYR A 199 -1.60 5.21 5.76
N ALA A 200 -0.27 5.26 5.94
CA ALA A 200 0.35 5.01 7.24
C ALA A 200 -0.11 6.01 8.31
N MET A 201 -0.33 7.29 7.94
CA MET A 201 -0.93 8.28 8.83
C MET A 201 -2.35 7.87 9.24
N GLN A 202 -3.17 7.39 8.30
CA GLN A 202 -4.54 6.95 8.56
C GLN A 202 -4.60 5.78 9.57
N CYS A 203 -3.69 4.81 9.45
CA CYS A 203 -3.59 3.66 10.36
C CYS A 203 -3.31 4.06 11.81
N ILE A 204 -2.49 5.08 12.04
CA ILE A 204 -2.24 5.59 13.40
C ILE A 204 -3.39 6.51 13.85
N TRP A 205 -3.95 7.27 12.92
CA TRP A 205 -5.01 8.25 13.19
C TRP A 205 -6.28 7.62 13.79
N VAL A 206 -6.65 6.40 13.36
CA VAL A 206 -7.87 5.75 13.88
C VAL A 206 -7.83 5.55 15.39
N ASP A 207 -6.64 5.33 15.97
CA ASP A 207 -6.42 5.09 17.39
C ASP A 207 -6.37 6.38 18.23
N PHE A 208 -6.39 7.55 17.60
CA PHE A 208 -6.30 8.83 18.31
C PHE A 208 -7.61 9.18 18.99
N SER A 209 -7.48 9.65 20.23
CA SER A 209 -8.58 10.29 20.94
C SER A 209 -9.02 11.56 20.21
N LYS A 210 -10.26 12.00 20.45
CA LYS A 210 -10.78 13.25 19.89
C LYS A 210 -9.86 14.45 20.17
N GLU A 211 -9.34 14.54 21.40
CA GLU A 211 -8.44 15.62 21.80
C GLU A 211 -7.13 15.63 20.98
N GLN A 212 -6.54 14.45 20.73
CA GLN A 212 -5.35 14.34 19.88
C GLN A 212 -5.66 14.73 18.43
N LYS A 213 -6.80 14.27 17.90
CA LYS A 213 -7.26 14.65 16.55
C LYS A 213 -7.46 16.15 16.41
N ASP A 214 -8.11 16.79 17.39
CA ASP A 214 -8.35 18.24 17.41
C ASP A 214 -7.03 19.03 17.48
N LYS A 215 -6.04 18.56 18.25
CA LYS A 215 -4.72 19.19 18.31
C LYS A 215 -3.94 19.10 17.00
N VAL A 216 -3.98 17.94 16.33
CA VAL A 216 -3.36 17.80 15.00
C VAL A 216 -4.08 18.66 13.96
N LYS A 217 -5.43 18.72 14.01
CA LYS A 217 -6.23 19.63 13.17
C LYS A 217 -5.80 21.08 13.32
N GLN A 218 -5.64 21.55 14.56
CA GLN A 218 -5.18 22.92 14.85
C GLN A 218 -3.79 23.19 14.27
N MET A 219 -2.86 22.22 14.38
CA MET A 219 -1.53 22.34 13.77
C MET A 219 -1.64 22.42 12.25
N GLY A 220 -2.48 21.60 11.61
CA GLY A 220 -2.78 21.70 10.20
C GLY A 220 -3.26 23.11 9.84
N CYS A 221 -4.30 23.63 10.48
CA CYS A 221 -4.80 24.97 10.19
C CYS A 221 -3.72 26.07 10.36
N ALA A 222 -2.80 25.91 11.32
CA ALA A 222 -1.68 26.83 11.53
C ALA A 222 -0.63 26.76 10.40
N VAL A 223 -0.36 25.57 9.85
CA VAL A 223 0.53 25.41 8.69
C VAL A 223 -0.07 26.09 7.46
N ARG A 224 -1.39 26.00 7.29
CA ARG A 224 -2.09 26.66 6.18
C ARG A 224 -1.97 28.19 6.22
N SER A 225 -1.88 28.81 7.40
CA SER A 225 -1.79 30.28 7.50
C SER A 225 -0.41 30.86 7.17
N ILE A 226 0.59 29.99 6.97
CA ILE A 226 1.98 30.37 6.66
C ILE A 226 2.44 29.92 5.26
N LEU A 227 1.57 29.23 4.50
CA LEU A 227 1.77 28.79 3.12
C LEU A 227 0.95 29.67 2.17
#